data_AF-A0A1C3IG07-F1
#
_entry.id   AF-A0A1C3IG07-F1
#
_cell.length_a   1.000
_cell.length_b   1.000
_cell.length_c   1.000
_cell.angle_alpha   90.00
_cell.angle_beta   90.00
_cell.angle_gamma   90.00
#
_symmetry.space_group_name_H-M   'P 1'
#
loop_
_entity.id
_entity.type
_entity.pdbx_description
1 polymer ?
#
loop_
_entity_poly.entity_id
_entity_poly.type
_entity_poly.pdbx_seq_one_letter_code
_entity_poly.pdbx_strand_id
1 'polypeptide(L)'
;MGSSSRSKSVALISSVFFVLGLLSTNIDGLGLAPIFVVLISFFMLIIHSFLHFSGRKNSDVFNAYEESAKTKAAALESGLNNKNK
;
A
#
# COMPACT_ATOMS: atom_id res chain seq x y z
N MET A 1 23.68 -8.91 10.73
CA MET A 1 22.31 -9.39 10.46
C MET A 1 21.56 -8.35 9.65
N GLY A 2 21.21 -8.66 8.41
CA GLY A 2 20.64 -7.71 7.45
C GLY A 2 19.23 -7.26 7.85
N SER A 3 18.96 -5.95 7.73
CA SER A 3 17.63 -5.39 7.94
C SER A 3 16.66 -5.98 6.93
N SER A 4 15.84 -6.94 7.36
CA SER A 4 14.67 -7.40 6.62
C SER A 4 13.70 -6.21 6.50
N SER A 5 13.74 -5.52 5.36
CA SER A 5 12.81 -4.43 5.05
C SER A 5 11.40 -5.00 5.02
N ARG A 6 10.53 -4.56 5.94
CA ARG A 6 9.15 -5.01 6.14
C ARG A 6 8.36 -5.07 4.82
N SER A 7 8.66 -4.16 3.89
CA SER A 7 8.13 -4.10 2.52
C SER A 7 8.41 -5.35 1.67
N LYS A 8 9.58 -5.98 1.80
CA LYS A 8 9.91 -7.23 1.09
C LYS A 8 9.09 -8.41 1.63
N SER A 9 8.93 -8.49 2.95
CA SER A 9 8.10 -9.53 3.58
C SER A 9 6.63 -9.40 3.21
N VAL A 10 6.09 -8.17 3.16
CA VAL A 10 4.71 -7.90 2.75
C VAL A 10 4.47 -8.25 1.28
N ALA A 11 5.41 -7.92 0.39
CA ALA A 11 5.32 -8.30 -1.03
C ALA A 11 5.30 -9.83 -1.22
N LEU A 12 6.12 -10.55 -0.46
CA LEU A 12 6.22 -12.00 -0.51
C LEU A 12 4.94 -12.66 0.02
N ILE A 13 4.41 -12.17 1.15
CA ILE A 13 3.14 -12.63 1.73
C ILE A 13 1.97 -12.35 0.76
N SER A 14 1.89 -11.14 0.19
CA SER A 14 0.84 -10.78 -0.77
C SER A 14 0.87 -11.66 -2.03
N SER A 15 2.05 -11.98 -2.56
CA SER A 15 2.20 -12.90 -3.70
C SER A 15 1.69 -14.31 -3.37
N VAL A 16 2.00 -14.83 -2.18
CA VAL A 16 1.51 -16.15 -1.72
C VAL A 16 -0.01 -16.15 -1.60
N PHE A 17 -0.61 -15.11 -1.00
CA PHE A 17 -2.07 -15.00 -0.88
C PHE A 17 -2.76 -14.85 -2.23
N PHE A 18 -2.14 -14.16 -3.19
CA PHE A 18 -2.68 -14.02 -4.54
C PHE A 18 -2.77 -15.37 -5.27
N VAL A 19 -1.71 -16.19 -5.21
CA VAL A 19 -1.70 -17.53 -5.83
C VAL A 19 -2.70 -18.46 -5.13
N LEU A 20 -2.78 -18.42 -3.80
CA LEU A 20 -3.75 -19.20 -3.03
C LEU A 20 -5.20 -18.79 -3.35
N GLY A 21 -5.46 -17.50 -3.56
CA GLY A 21 -6.75 -16.98 -4.00
C GLY A 21 -7.16 -17.48 -5.39
N LEU A 22 -6.22 -17.48 -6.34
CA LEU A 22 -6.42 -18.02 -7.70
C LEU A 22 -6.63 -19.54 -7.74
N LEU A 23 -6.00 -20.28 -6.84
CA LEU A 23 -6.25 -21.71 -6.70
C LEU A 23 -7.62 -21.97 -6.07
N SER A 24 -8.02 -21.13 -5.11
CA SER A 24 -9.32 -21.24 -4.43
C SER A 24 -10.51 -20.88 -5.34
N THR A 25 -10.32 -20.14 -6.43
CA THR A 25 -11.40 -19.87 -7.41
C THR A 25 -11.95 -21.11 -8.12
N ASN A 26 -11.21 -22.23 -8.13
CA ASN A 26 -11.66 -23.49 -8.73
C ASN A 26 -12.32 -24.44 -7.72
N ILE A 27 -12.47 -24.02 -6.45
CA ILE A 27 -13.09 -24.83 -5.41
C ILE A 27 -14.57 -24.45 -5.34
N ASP A 28 -15.43 -25.34 -5.82
CA ASP A 28 -16.88 -25.21 -5.69
C ASP A 28 -17.26 -25.17 -4.20
N GLY A 29 -17.97 -24.10 -3.79
CA GLY A 29 -18.44 -23.90 -2.42
C GLY A 29 -17.94 -22.64 -1.70
N LEU A 30 -16.90 -21.97 -2.22
CA LEU A 30 -16.38 -20.72 -1.64
C LEU A 30 -17.13 -19.46 -2.09
N GLY A 31 -18.00 -19.57 -3.10
CA GLY A 31 -18.81 -18.46 -3.60
C GLY A 31 -17.97 -17.29 -4.09
N LEU A 32 -18.36 -16.06 -3.74
CA LEU A 32 -17.65 -14.82 -4.13
C LEU A 32 -16.39 -14.53 -3.29
N ALA A 33 -16.14 -15.25 -2.20
CA ALA A 33 -15.04 -14.93 -1.27
C ALA A 33 -13.65 -14.88 -1.95
N PRO A 34 -13.28 -15.81 -2.86
CA PRO A 34 -11.98 -15.77 -3.55
C PRO A 34 -11.79 -14.48 -4.38
N ILE A 35 -12.86 -13.93 -4.95
CA ILE A 35 -12.82 -12.72 -5.77
C ILE A 35 -12.45 -11.50 -4.90
N PHE A 36 -13.00 -11.40 -3.69
CA PHE A 36 -12.65 -10.32 -2.75
C PHE A 36 -11.19 -10.41 -2.30
N VAL A 37 -10.69 -11.62 -2.04
CA VAL A 37 -9.28 -11.84 -1.65
C VAL A 37 -8.35 -11.40 -2.78
N VAL A 38 -8.66 -11.75 -4.03
CA VAL A 38 -7.89 -11.34 -5.21
C VAL A 38 -7.91 -9.82 -5.36
N LEU A 39 -9.08 -9.17 -5.26
CA LEU A 39 -9.21 -7.72 -5.36
C LEU A 39 -8.40 -6.99 -4.29
N ILE A 40 -8.56 -7.35 -3.02
CA ILE A 40 -7.84 -6.70 -1.91
C ILE A 40 -6.32 -6.89 -2.07
N SER A 41 -5.88 -8.09 -2.44
CA SER A 41 -4.46 -8.39 -2.67
C SER A 41 -3.88 -7.58 -3.83
N PHE A 42 -4.63 -7.41 -4.92
CA PHE A 42 -4.23 -6.61 -6.07
C PHE A 42 -4.04 -5.13 -5.71
N PHE A 43 -5.00 -4.53 -4.99
CA PHE A 43 -4.89 -3.14 -4.55
C PHE A 43 -3.75 -2.96 -3.53
N MET A 44 -3.54 -3.91 -2.62
CA MET A 44 -2.38 -3.89 -1.72
C MET A 44 -1.06 -3.90 -2.47
N LEU A 45 -0.93 -4.73 -3.51
CA LEU A 45 0.26 -4.83 -4.35
C LEU A 45 0.56 -3.50 -5.05
N ILE A 46 -0.45 -2.86 -5.65
CA ILE A 46 -0.29 -1.56 -6.32
C ILE A 46 0.19 -0.51 -5.32
N ILE A 47 -0.48 -0.37 -4.18
CA ILE A 47 -0.15 0.64 -3.17
C ILE A 47 1.27 0.45 -2.63
N HIS A 48 1.64 -0.78 -2.27
CA HIS A 48 2.97 -1.06 -1.73
C HIS A 48 4.06 -0.94 -2.80
N SER A 49 3.78 -1.28 -4.06
CA SER A 49 4.70 -1.05 -5.17
C SER A 49 4.94 0.43 -5.38
N PHE A 50 3.88 1.25 -5.38
CA PHE A 50 4.00 2.70 -5.55
C PHE A 50 4.77 3.35 -4.39
N LEU A 51 4.49 2.94 -3.15
CA LEU A 51 5.27 3.37 -1.98
C LEU A 51 6.75 2.99 -2.13
N HIS A 52 7.04 1.76 -2.55
CA HIS A 52 8.41 1.29 -2.74
C HIS A 52 9.15 2.09 -3.82
N PHE A 53 8.50 2.37 -4.96
CA PHE A 53 9.06 3.21 -6.02
C PHE A 53 9.26 4.67 -5.60
N SER A 54 8.42 5.19 -4.69
CA SER A 54 8.60 6.54 -4.12
C SER A 54 9.79 6.67 -3.15
N GLY A 55 10.56 5.60 -2.94
CA GLY A 55 11.72 5.59 -2.03
C GLY A 55 11.36 5.44 -0.55
N ARG A 56 10.07 5.40 -0.21
CA ARG A 56 9.55 5.15 1.13
C ARG A 56 9.61 3.64 1.45
N LYS A 57 10.81 3.16 1.77
CA LYS A 57 11.14 1.72 1.91
C LYS A 57 10.48 1.02 3.13
N ASN A 58 10.00 1.77 4.13
CA ASN A 58 9.50 1.23 5.41
C ASN A 58 8.30 1.99 6.02
N SER A 59 7.68 2.96 5.33
CA SER A 59 6.54 3.67 5.90
C SER A 59 5.26 2.90 5.68
N ASP A 60 4.44 2.73 6.72
CA ASP A 60 3.05 2.31 6.61
C ASP A 60 2.29 3.21 5.62
N VAL A 61 1.32 2.65 4.89
CA VAL A 61 0.48 3.38 3.92
C VAL A 61 -0.19 4.59 4.59
N PHE A 62 -0.62 4.43 5.84
CA PHE A 62 -1.22 5.51 6.62
C PHE A 62 -0.21 6.61 6.95
N ASN A 63 1.02 6.25 7.29
CA ASN A 63 2.07 7.22 7.59
C ASN A 63 2.47 8.01 6.33
N ALA A 64 2.53 7.34 5.17
CA ALA A 64 2.75 8.00 3.88
C ALA A 64 1.61 8.96 3.51
N TYR A 65 0.37 8.60 3.83
CA TYR A 65 -0.79 9.47 3.62
C TYR A 65 -0.76 10.69 4.55
N GLU A 66 -0.52 10.48 5.85
CA GLU A 66 -0.42 11.53 6.85
C GLU A 66 0.70 12.52 6.53
N GLU A 67 1.87 12.02 6.15
CA GLU A 67 3.01 12.87 5.77
C GLU A 67 2.69 13.69 4.50
N SER A 68 2.01 13.09 3.51
CA SER A 68 1.59 13.81 2.31
C SER A 68 0.53 14.89 2.61
N ALA A 69 -0.38 14.62 3.55
CA ALA A 69 -1.36 15.61 4.02
C ALA A 69 -0.68 16.76 4.77
N LYS A 70 0.29 16.46 5.64
CA LYS A 70 1.11 17.47 6.34
C LYS A 70 1.90 18.34 5.36
N THR A 71 2.55 17.74 4.36
CA THR A 71 3.27 18.51 3.32
C THR A 71 2.34 19.43 2.55
N LYS A 72 1.15 18.95 2.17
CA LYS A 72 0.14 19.79 1.48
C LYS A 72 -0.34 20.94 2.37
N ALA A 73 -0.60 20.68 3.65
CA ALA A 73 -1.02 21.70 4.60
C ALA A 73 0.07 22.77 4.81
N ALA A 74 1.33 22.35 4.98
CA ALA A 74 2.47 23.27 5.15
C ALA A 74 2.71 24.13 3.90
N ALA A 75 2.58 23.55 2.69
CA ALA A 75 2.69 24.31 1.45
C ALA A 75 1.54 25.33 1.30
N LEU A 76 0.32 24.96 1.70
CA LEU A 76 -0.83 25.86 1.67
C LEU A 76 -0.68 27.00 2.68
N GLU A 77 -0.25 26.69 3.90
CA GLU A 77 0.04 27.69 4.95
C GLU A 77 1.13 28.67 4.48
N SER A 78 2.23 28.15 3.93
CA SER A 78 3.31 28.98 3.38
C SER A 78 2.83 29.88 2.24
N GLY A 79 1.98 29.35 1.34
CA GLY A 79 1.38 30.13 0.25
C GLY A 79 0.40 31.21 0.74
N LEU A 80 -0.38 30.94 1.79
CA LEU A 80 -1.27 31.93 2.40
C LEU A 80 -0.50 33.02 3.15
N ASN A 81 0.52 32.64 3.93
CA ASN A 81 1.31 33.58 4.71
C ASN A 81 2.17 34.49 3.82
N ASN A 82 2.61 33.99 2.67
CA ASN A 82 3.31 34.79 1.65
C ASN A 82 2.38 35.76 0.90
N LYS A 83 1.07 35.52 0.86
CA LYS A 83 0.09 36.45 0.27
C LYS A 83 -0.37 37.56 1.24
N ASN A 84 -0.21 37.37 2.54
CA ASN A 84 -0.61 38.32 3.58
C ASN A 84 0.54 39.28 3.99
N LYS A 85 1.64 39.28 3.25
CA LYS A 85 2.80 40.15 3.44
C LYS A 85 3.02 40.99 2.18
#